data_AF-A0A2E8GRB0-F1
#
_entry.id   AF-A0A2E8GRB0-F1
#
_cell.length_a   1.000
_cell.length_b   1.000
_cell.length_c   1.000
_cell.angle_alpha   90.00
_cell.angle_beta   90.00
_cell.angle_gamma   90.00
#
_symmetry.space_group_name_H-M   'P 1'
#
loop_
_entity.id
_entity.type
_entity.pdbx_description
1 polymer ?
#
loop_
_entity_poly.entity_id
_entity_poly.type
_entity_poly.pdbx_seq_one_letter_code
_entity_poly.pdbx_strand_id
1 'polypeptide(L)'
;MTEYNRTHLNYWIPLVKPSRSEAGLRLVPWDRLAEKSPRLFNLCRRTGASSLHSLRDGGTLYLSDWSGVHYHEENLEIEEVMETPEVGPGDLLLLRVNTIHATQTTDDRRLAVSLRTCDPETPIDWHRVAGSSTMAMMQRLGGFKGNPAPNKLFSPAFQATQENDFGITLGDLMPTLTGERE
;
A
#
# COMPACT_ATOMS: atom_id res chain seq x y z
N MET A 1 -16.13 5.64 11.75
CA MET A 1 -14.81 5.90 11.15
C MET A 1 -13.76 5.56 12.19
N THR A 2 -13.05 4.45 12.01
CA THR A 2 -11.98 4.02 12.92
C THR A 2 -10.80 4.96 12.74
N GLU A 3 -10.28 5.50 13.84
CA GLU A 3 -9.13 6.40 13.82
C GLU A 3 -7.88 5.66 13.31
N TYR A 4 -7.06 6.34 12.51
CA TYR A 4 -5.78 5.80 12.06
C TYR A 4 -4.94 5.38 13.28
N ASN A 5 -4.55 4.11 13.33
CA ASN A 5 -3.74 3.61 14.42
C ASN A 5 -2.27 4.02 14.20
N ARG A 6 -1.81 4.93 15.07
CA ARG A 6 -0.51 5.61 15.01
C ARG A 6 0.70 4.67 15.09
N THR A 7 0.50 3.41 15.49
CA THR A 7 1.59 2.43 15.67
C THR A 7 1.95 1.66 14.40
N HIS A 8 1.23 1.89 13.30
CA HIS A 8 1.56 1.26 12.02
C HIS A 8 2.70 1.99 11.31
N LEU A 9 3.82 1.29 11.17
CA LEU A 9 5.04 1.79 10.54
C LEU A 9 5.35 0.98 9.29
N ASN A 10 5.85 1.67 8.27
CA ASN A 10 6.41 1.10 7.05
C ASN A 10 7.90 1.42 7.01
N TYR A 11 8.71 0.36 6.95
CA TYR A 11 10.17 0.39 6.86
C TYR A 11 10.50 0.15 5.40
N TRP A 12 11.16 1.09 4.75
CA TRP A 12 11.61 0.94 3.38
C TRP A 12 13.13 1.03 3.32
N ILE A 13 13.77 -0.04 2.84
CA ILE A 13 15.22 -0.16 2.77
C ILE A 13 15.59 -0.47 1.32
N PRO A 14 16.23 0.46 0.57
CA PRO A 14 16.76 0.13 -0.74
C PRO A 14 17.97 -0.79 -0.58
N LEU A 15 18.02 -1.85 -1.37
CA LEU A 15 19.15 -2.77 -1.45
C LEU A 15 20.00 -2.48 -2.69
N VAL A 16 19.36 -2.03 -3.77
CA VAL A 16 19.99 -1.64 -5.03
C VAL A 16 19.31 -0.38 -5.53
N LYS A 17 20.09 0.67 -5.80
CA LYS A 17 19.60 1.97 -6.27
C LYS A 17 20.74 2.70 -7.01
N PRO A 18 20.48 3.38 -8.15
CA PRO A 18 21.51 4.06 -8.94
C PRO A 18 22.12 5.27 -8.22
N SER A 19 21.31 6.05 -7.51
CA SER A 19 21.74 7.26 -6.81
C SER A 19 20.91 7.47 -5.54
N ARG A 20 21.31 8.41 -4.67
CA ARG A 20 20.55 8.70 -3.42
C ARG A 20 19.24 9.45 -3.70
N SER A 21 19.16 10.22 -4.78
CA SER A 21 18.06 11.12 -5.12
C SER A 21 17.11 10.60 -6.21
N GLU A 22 17.48 9.55 -6.94
CA GLU A 22 16.67 9.01 -8.05
C GLU A 22 16.24 7.57 -7.79
N ALA A 23 15.23 7.08 -8.51
CA ALA A 23 14.68 5.74 -8.27
C ALA A 23 14.25 5.50 -6.80
N GLY A 24 13.97 6.54 -6.01
CA GLY A 24 13.49 6.44 -4.65
C GLY A 24 11.96 6.45 -4.53
N LEU A 25 11.50 6.81 -3.34
CA LEU A 25 10.13 7.21 -3.08
C LEU A 25 10.03 8.74 -3.14
N ARG A 26 8.92 9.25 -3.65
CA ARG A 26 8.43 10.60 -3.39
C ARG A 26 7.42 10.52 -2.26
N LEU A 27 7.49 11.42 -1.31
CA LEU A 27 6.62 11.48 -0.13
C LEU A 27 5.92 12.84 -0.09
N VAL A 28 4.71 12.90 0.46
CA VAL A 28 4.08 14.17 0.80
C VAL A 28 4.26 14.41 2.31
N PRO A 29 5.05 15.42 2.71
CA PRO A 29 5.13 15.85 4.09
C PRO A 29 3.77 16.36 4.57
N TRP A 30 3.39 15.96 5.78
CA TRP A 30 2.06 16.25 6.32
C TRP A 30 1.85 17.72 6.68
N ASP A 31 2.90 18.41 7.10
CA ASP A 31 2.95 19.84 7.35
C ASP A 31 2.73 20.63 6.05
N ARG A 32 3.44 20.28 4.97
CA ARG A 32 3.24 20.92 3.66
C ARG A 32 1.83 20.69 3.11
N LEU A 33 1.30 19.48 3.25
CA LEU A 33 -0.08 19.19 2.85
C LEU A 33 -1.09 19.99 3.68
N ALA A 34 -0.88 20.09 5.00
CA ALA A 34 -1.76 20.86 5.88
C ALA A 34 -1.75 22.36 5.55
N GLU A 35 -0.60 22.91 5.18
CA GLU A 35 -0.45 24.30 4.76
C GLU A 35 -1.14 24.58 3.42
N LYS A 36 -0.92 23.71 2.42
CA LYS A 36 -1.39 23.93 1.04
C LYS A 36 -2.83 23.52 0.81
N SER A 37 -3.30 22.44 1.44
CA SER A 37 -4.69 22.02 1.41
C SER A 37 -5.12 21.42 2.75
N PRO A 38 -5.63 22.26 3.67
CA PRO A 38 -6.20 21.80 4.93
C PRO A 38 -7.33 20.78 4.74
N ARG A 39 -8.09 20.88 3.64
CA ARG A 39 -9.18 19.96 3.33
C ARG A 39 -8.64 18.57 2.99
N LEU A 40 -7.71 18.48 2.03
CA LEU A 40 -7.10 17.21 1.63
C LEU A 40 -6.31 16.59 2.79
N PHE A 41 -5.60 17.39 3.57
CA PHE A 41 -4.96 16.94 4.81
C PHE A 41 -5.96 16.26 5.77
N ASN A 42 -7.13 16.87 5.99
CA ASN A 42 -8.15 16.30 6.89
C ASN A 42 -8.77 15.01 6.35
N LEU A 43 -8.90 14.86 5.03
CA LEU A 43 -9.32 13.62 4.39
C LEU A 43 -8.26 12.53 4.58
N CYS A 44 -7.01 12.80 4.20
CA CYS A 44 -5.93 11.80 4.18
C CYS A 44 -5.43 11.40 5.57
N ARG A 45 -5.42 12.30 6.56
CA ARG A 45 -4.84 12.00 7.88
C ARG A 45 -5.56 10.89 8.64
N ARG A 46 -6.81 10.59 8.26
CA ARG A 46 -7.68 9.62 8.93
C ARG A 46 -7.81 8.30 8.15
N THR A 47 -7.31 8.25 6.92
CA THR A 47 -7.49 7.11 6.02
C THR A 47 -6.15 6.47 5.67
N GLY A 48 -6.15 5.13 5.60
CA GLY A 48 -5.17 4.37 4.81
C GLY A 48 -5.81 3.96 3.48
N ALA A 49 -5.10 3.28 2.58
CA ALA A 49 -5.69 2.77 1.31
C ALA A 49 -6.48 3.84 0.53
N SER A 50 -5.78 4.89 0.10
CA SER A 50 -6.33 5.94 -0.75
C SER A 50 -5.33 6.23 -1.87
N SER A 51 -5.84 6.54 -3.06
CA SER A 51 -4.99 6.97 -4.18
C SER A 51 -5.24 8.43 -4.50
N LEU A 52 -4.19 9.09 -4.99
CA LEU A 52 -4.22 10.46 -5.46
C LEU A 52 -3.74 10.45 -6.91
N HIS A 53 -4.46 11.16 -7.79
CA HIS A 53 -4.15 11.26 -9.21
C HIS A 53 -4.19 12.72 -9.62
N SER A 54 -3.12 13.21 -10.26
CA SER A 54 -3.10 14.55 -10.84
C SER A 54 -4.04 14.61 -12.04
N LEU A 55 -4.78 15.71 -12.15
CA LEU A 55 -5.74 15.95 -13.22
C LEU A 55 -5.07 16.67 -14.40
N ARG A 56 -5.59 16.48 -15.62
CA ARG A 56 -4.97 17.05 -16.84
C ARG A 56 -4.98 18.59 -16.86
N ASP A 57 -6.00 19.20 -16.27
CA ASP A 57 -6.23 20.64 -16.34
C ASP A 57 -5.85 21.39 -15.05
N GLY A 58 -5.15 20.71 -14.14
CA GLY A 58 -4.87 21.25 -12.81
C GLY A 58 -5.54 20.46 -11.69
N GLY A 59 -4.82 20.23 -10.59
CA GLY A 59 -5.36 19.73 -9.34
C GLY A 59 -5.23 18.22 -9.16
N THR A 60 -5.84 17.72 -8.08
CA THR A 60 -5.71 16.32 -7.65
C THR A 60 -7.07 15.69 -7.38
N LEU A 61 -7.26 14.49 -7.92
CA LEU A 61 -8.35 13.58 -7.58
C LEU A 61 -7.92 12.68 -6.42
N TYR A 62 -8.60 12.80 -5.28
CA TYR A 62 -8.47 11.87 -4.15
C TYR A 62 -9.54 10.78 -4.24
N LEU A 63 -9.13 9.51 -4.08
CA LEU A 63 -9.99 8.33 -4.05
C LEU A 63 -9.77 7.55 -2.75
N SER A 64 -10.85 7.26 -2.03
CA SER A 64 -10.82 6.46 -0.78
C SER A 64 -11.49 5.10 -0.94
N ASP A 65 -10.78 4.03 -0.58
CA ASP A 65 -11.31 2.66 -0.65
C ASP A 65 -12.15 2.26 0.58
N TRP A 66 -12.25 3.12 1.61
CA TRP A 66 -12.82 2.76 2.91
C TRP A 66 -14.35 2.76 3.03
N SER A 67 -15.07 3.51 2.18
CA SER A 67 -16.51 3.74 2.43
C SER A 67 -17.38 3.75 1.17
N GLY A 68 -16.93 3.09 0.11
CA GLY A 68 -17.58 3.16 -1.20
C GLY A 68 -17.09 4.41 -1.94
N VAL A 69 -15.94 4.25 -2.61
CA VAL A 69 -15.26 5.20 -3.52
C VAL A 69 -15.83 6.63 -3.45
N HIS A 70 -15.32 7.44 -2.52
CA HIS A 70 -15.55 8.88 -2.58
C HIS A 70 -14.45 9.51 -3.42
N TYR A 71 -14.84 10.35 -4.36
CA TYR A 71 -13.93 11.19 -5.13
C TYR A 71 -14.04 12.64 -4.67
N HIS A 72 -12.88 13.29 -4.52
CA HIS A 72 -12.80 14.71 -4.25
C HIS A 72 -11.78 15.34 -5.20
N GLU A 73 -12.18 16.40 -5.89
CA GLU A 73 -11.28 17.23 -6.68
C GLU A 73 -10.74 18.35 -5.80
N GLU A 74 -9.42 18.47 -5.74
CA GLU A 74 -8.70 19.50 -5.01
C GLU A 74 -7.92 20.37 -5.98
N ASN A 75 -8.00 21.70 -5.84
CA ASN A 75 -7.20 22.63 -6.62
C ASN A 75 -5.76 22.76 -6.05
N LEU A 76 -5.10 21.61 -5.93
CA LEU A 76 -3.71 21.45 -5.52
C LEU A 76 -3.09 20.40 -6.41
N GLU A 77 -1.96 20.70 -7.03
CA GLU A 77 -1.11 19.70 -7.68
C GLU A 77 -0.34 18.93 -6.61
N ILE A 78 -0.62 17.63 -6.44
CA ILE A 78 0.00 16.85 -5.36
C ILE A 78 1.53 16.80 -5.52
N GLU A 79 2.04 16.85 -6.76
CA GLU A 79 3.45 16.93 -7.08
C GLU A 79 4.14 18.17 -6.49
N GLU A 80 3.44 19.29 -6.34
CA GLU A 80 4.02 20.53 -5.76
C GLU A 80 4.36 20.39 -4.27
N VAL A 81 3.72 19.45 -3.59
CA VAL A 81 3.97 19.14 -2.17
C VAL A 81 4.74 17.84 -1.98
N MET A 82 5.16 17.17 -3.06
CA MET A 82 5.99 15.98 -2.97
C MET A 82 7.47 16.33 -2.79
N GLU A 83 8.16 15.52 -2.00
CA GLU A 83 9.61 15.58 -1.78
C GLU A 83 10.25 14.21 -1.99
N THR A 84 11.50 14.20 -2.45
CA THR A 84 12.29 12.97 -2.56
C THR A 84 13.38 12.96 -1.50
N PRO A 85 13.26 12.14 -0.43
CA PRO A 85 14.34 12.01 0.54
C PRO A 85 15.57 11.35 -0.08
N GLU A 86 16.76 11.80 0.33
CA GLU A 86 18.03 11.22 -0.08
C GLU A 86 18.35 9.94 0.69
N VAL A 87 18.05 8.79 0.09
CA VAL A 87 18.20 7.46 0.71
C VAL A 87 19.07 6.58 -0.18
N GLY A 88 20.19 6.07 0.32
CA GLY A 88 21.10 5.17 -0.38
C GLY A 88 20.92 3.71 0.05
N PRO A 89 21.55 2.75 -0.66
CA PRO A 89 21.48 1.33 -0.29
C PRO A 89 21.87 1.10 1.18
N GLY A 90 21.03 0.36 1.91
CA GLY A 90 21.22 0.07 3.35
C GLY A 90 20.64 1.11 4.32
N ASP A 91 20.30 2.31 3.85
CA ASP A 91 19.61 3.29 4.68
C ASP A 91 18.16 2.86 4.95
N LEU A 92 17.65 3.17 6.14
CA LEU A 92 16.25 2.91 6.50
C LEU A 92 15.43 4.20 6.38
N LEU A 93 14.42 4.17 5.51
CA LEU A 93 13.36 5.17 5.50
C LEU A 93 12.17 4.66 6.30
N LEU A 94 11.89 5.31 7.44
CA LEU A 94 10.77 4.97 8.31
C LEU A 94 9.59 5.90 8.05
N LEU A 95 8.43 5.33 7.72
CA LEU A 95 7.23 6.06 7.35
C LEU A 95 6.04 5.61 8.21
N ARG A 96 5.10 6.52 8.45
CA ARG A 96 3.75 6.09 8.85
C ARG A 96 3.10 5.33 7.71
N VAL A 97 2.33 4.29 7.98
CA VAL A 97 1.67 3.49 6.92
C VAL A 97 0.73 4.34 6.04
N ASN A 98 0.11 5.38 6.59
CA ASN A 98 -0.74 6.28 5.81
C ASN A 98 0.01 7.40 5.10
N THR A 99 1.34 7.47 5.19
CA THR A 99 2.13 8.49 4.47
C THR A 99 1.84 8.38 2.98
N ILE A 100 1.40 9.49 2.38
CA ILE A 100 1.18 9.55 0.94
C ILE A 100 2.54 9.48 0.26
N HIS A 101 2.70 8.50 -0.62
CA HIS A 101 3.96 8.30 -1.33
C HIS A 101 3.72 7.76 -2.73
N ALA A 102 4.65 8.05 -3.63
CA ALA A 102 4.72 7.52 -4.98
C ALA A 102 6.11 6.95 -5.22
N THR A 103 6.17 5.85 -5.96
CA THR A 103 7.45 5.29 -6.39
C THR A 103 7.95 6.08 -7.60
N GLN A 104 9.21 6.55 -7.60
CA GLN A 104 9.78 7.19 -8.79
C GLN A 104 9.89 6.18 -9.94
N THR A 105 9.44 6.58 -11.12
CA THR A 105 9.67 5.88 -12.38
C THR A 105 11.15 5.96 -12.73
N THR A 106 11.73 4.84 -13.17
CA THR A 106 13.14 4.75 -13.54
C THR A 106 13.32 3.56 -14.50
N ASP A 107 14.27 3.68 -15.42
CA ASP A 107 14.73 2.57 -16.26
C ASP A 107 15.88 1.79 -15.60
N ASP A 108 16.44 2.32 -14.51
CA ASP A 108 17.54 1.69 -13.79
C ASP A 108 17.06 0.55 -12.90
N ARG A 109 17.98 -0.40 -12.66
CA ARG A 109 17.73 -1.48 -11.72
C ARG A 109 17.58 -0.94 -10.31
N ARG A 110 16.42 -1.21 -9.71
CA ARG A 110 16.14 -0.95 -8.29
C ARG A 110 15.62 -2.19 -7.59
N LEU A 111 16.10 -2.41 -6.38
CA LEU A 111 15.55 -3.39 -5.44
C LEU A 111 15.43 -2.73 -4.06
N ALA A 112 14.29 -2.92 -3.41
CA ALA A 112 14.06 -2.47 -2.05
C ALA A 112 13.23 -3.50 -1.28
N VAL A 113 13.40 -3.53 0.04
CA VAL A 113 12.59 -4.29 0.97
C VAL A 113 11.65 -3.33 1.69
N SER A 114 10.38 -3.72 1.78
CA SER A 114 9.38 -3.01 2.58
C SER A 114 8.83 -3.95 3.63
N LEU A 115 8.92 -3.55 4.90
CA LEU A 115 8.38 -4.27 6.04
C LEU A 115 7.32 -3.38 6.69
N ARG A 116 6.21 -3.96 7.12
CA ARG A 116 5.19 -3.24 7.89
C ARG A 116 5.09 -3.84 9.27
N THR A 117 5.08 -2.98 10.29
CA THR A 117 4.86 -3.39 11.68
C THR A 117 3.68 -2.62 12.25
N CYS A 118 3.04 -3.19 13.25
CA CYS A 118 2.05 -2.54 14.09
C CYS A 118 2.33 -2.87 15.55
N ASP A 119 1.61 -2.23 16.47
CA ASP A 119 1.59 -2.65 17.87
C ASP A 119 1.10 -4.12 17.95
N PRO A 120 1.74 -4.97 18.77
CA PRO A 120 1.38 -6.39 18.89
C PRO A 120 -0.07 -6.62 19.32
N GLU A 121 -0.66 -5.68 20.07
CA GLU A 121 -2.05 -5.76 20.53
C GLU A 121 -3.04 -5.25 19.48
N THR A 122 -2.55 -4.69 18.36
CA THR A 122 -3.41 -4.26 17.28
C THR A 122 -3.90 -5.46 16.48
N PRO A 123 -5.23 -5.69 16.42
CA PRO A 123 -5.77 -6.74 15.57
C PRO A 123 -5.37 -6.50 14.12
N ILE A 124 -4.72 -7.48 13.53
CA ILE A 124 -4.35 -7.44 12.12
C ILE A 124 -5.59 -7.77 11.30
N ASP A 125 -6.09 -6.79 10.55
CA ASP A 125 -7.07 -7.05 9.50
C ASP A 125 -6.32 -7.57 8.26
N TRP A 126 -6.33 -8.88 8.08
CA TRP A 126 -5.63 -9.54 6.98
C TRP A 126 -6.10 -9.10 5.60
N HIS A 127 -7.36 -8.67 5.46
CA HIS A 127 -7.86 -8.08 4.21
C HIS A 127 -7.19 -6.73 3.90
N ARG A 128 -6.58 -6.08 4.89
CA ARG A 128 -5.85 -4.81 4.75
C ARG A 128 -4.33 -4.99 4.64
N VAL A 129 -3.78 -6.10 5.09
CA VAL A 129 -2.33 -6.40 5.03
C VAL A 129 -1.92 -7.01 3.70
N ALA A 130 -2.76 -7.87 3.12
CA ALA A 130 -2.57 -8.30 1.74
C ALA A 130 -2.83 -7.10 0.81
N GLY A 131 -1.75 -6.48 0.30
CA GLY A 131 -1.79 -5.33 -0.63
C GLY A 131 -2.41 -5.59 -2.00
N SER A 132 -3.27 -6.59 -2.08
CA SER A 132 -4.06 -7.04 -3.23
C SER A 132 -5.14 -7.89 -2.57
N SER A 133 -6.39 -7.46 -2.52
CA SER A 133 -7.15 -7.05 -3.71
C SER A 133 -8.53 -6.57 -3.31
N THR A 134 -8.96 -5.41 -3.83
CA THR A 134 -10.38 -5.17 -4.04
C THR A 134 -10.96 -6.37 -4.79
N MET A 135 -12.25 -6.67 -4.61
CA MET A 135 -12.91 -7.79 -5.28
C MET A 135 -12.65 -7.81 -6.80
N ALA A 136 -12.48 -6.63 -7.42
CA ALA A 136 -12.07 -6.44 -8.81
C ALA A 136 -10.65 -6.95 -9.14
N MET A 137 -9.68 -6.80 -8.24
CA MET A 137 -8.31 -7.30 -8.40
C MET A 137 -8.24 -8.82 -8.14
N MET A 138 -9.06 -9.36 -7.22
CA MET A 138 -9.23 -10.82 -7.04
C MET A 138 -9.79 -11.45 -8.32
N GLN A 139 -10.79 -10.80 -8.90
CA GLN A 139 -11.41 -11.18 -10.16
C GLN A 139 -10.43 -11.15 -11.35
N ARG A 140 -9.55 -10.15 -11.39
CA ARG A 140 -8.51 -10.02 -12.43
C ARG A 140 -7.40 -11.07 -12.29
N LEU A 141 -7.06 -11.46 -11.07
CA LEU A 141 -6.04 -12.48 -10.78
C LEU A 141 -6.58 -13.92 -10.86
N GLY A 142 -7.85 -14.15 -10.52
CA GLY A 142 -8.51 -15.46 -10.51
C GLY A 142 -9.12 -15.88 -11.85
N GLY A 143 -9.31 -14.93 -12.78
CA GLY A 143 -10.00 -15.19 -14.04
C GLY A 143 -11.50 -15.35 -13.86
N PHE A 144 -12.27 -15.03 -14.90
CA PHE A 144 -13.74 -15.19 -14.91
C PHE A 144 -14.15 -16.33 -15.82
N LYS A 145 -15.40 -16.83 -15.66
CA LYS A 145 -16.05 -17.68 -16.65
C LYS A 145 -16.03 -16.97 -18.03
N GLY A 146 -15.17 -17.45 -18.92
CA GLY A 146 -14.97 -16.90 -20.27
C GLY A 146 -13.61 -16.24 -20.51
N ASN A 147 -12.79 -15.98 -19.48
CA ASN A 147 -11.44 -15.45 -19.64
C ASN A 147 -10.51 -15.94 -18.49
N PRO A 148 -9.77 -17.05 -18.70
CA PRO A 148 -8.95 -17.67 -17.65
C PRO A 148 -7.70 -16.83 -17.34
N ALA A 149 -7.28 -16.82 -16.07
CA ALA A 149 -6.10 -16.10 -15.61
C ALA A 149 -4.80 -16.63 -16.26
N PRO A 150 -3.81 -15.75 -16.52
CA PRO A 150 -2.56 -16.14 -17.17
C PRO A 150 -1.64 -17.02 -16.29
N ASN A 151 -1.84 -17.10 -14.97
CA ASN A 151 -0.99 -17.85 -14.06
C ASN A 151 -1.78 -18.78 -13.13
N LYS A 152 -1.73 -20.09 -13.39
CA LYS A 152 -2.36 -21.15 -12.57
C LYS A 152 -1.68 -21.39 -11.21
N LEU A 153 -0.57 -20.72 -10.91
CA LEU A 153 0.23 -20.93 -9.70
C LEU A 153 -0.34 -20.27 -8.42
N PHE A 154 -1.39 -19.44 -8.54
CA PHE A 154 -1.96 -18.69 -7.41
C PHE A 154 -3.23 -19.31 -6.79
N SER A 155 -3.70 -20.47 -7.25
CA SER A 155 -5.02 -21.00 -6.84
C SER A 155 -5.12 -21.58 -5.41
N PRO A 156 -4.14 -22.35 -4.88
CA PRO A 156 -4.38 -23.05 -3.61
C PRO A 156 -4.43 -22.14 -2.38
N ALA A 157 -3.55 -21.12 -2.34
CA ALA A 157 -3.49 -20.19 -1.21
C ALA A 157 -4.73 -19.29 -1.09
N PHE A 158 -5.41 -19.03 -2.22
CA PHE A 158 -6.57 -18.14 -2.26
C PHE A 158 -7.93 -18.87 -2.22
N GLN A 159 -7.98 -20.14 -2.63
CA GLN A 159 -9.18 -20.97 -2.39
C GLN A 159 -9.39 -21.25 -0.89
N ALA A 160 -8.31 -21.45 -0.13
CA ALA A 160 -8.41 -21.66 1.31
C ALA A 160 -8.95 -20.42 2.07
N THR A 161 -8.80 -19.21 1.53
CA THR A 161 -9.35 -17.99 2.14
C THR A 161 -10.83 -17.76 1.84
N GLN A 162 -11.43 -18.43 0.86
CA GLN A 162 -12.87 -18.32 0.60
C GLN A 162 -13.73 -19.22 1.51
N GLU A 163 -13.17 -20.30 2.04
CA GLU A 163 -13.92 -21.28 2.84
C GLU A 163 -13.73 -21.14 4.37
N ASN A 164 -12.82 -20.29 4.84
CA ASN A 164 -12.49 -20.21 6.26
C ASN A 164 -13.18 -19.05 6.99
N ASP A 165 -14.36 -19.34 7.53
CA ASP A 165 -14.89 -18.64 8.70
C ASP A 165 -14.08 -19.07 9.95
N PHE A 166 -13.30 -18.13 10.49
CA PHE A 166 -12.75 -18.04 11.86
C PHE A 166 -11.92 -19.22 12.44
N GLY A 167 -10.64 -18.94 12.75
CA GLY A 167 -9.98 -19.58 13.92
C GLY A 167 -8.55 -20.13 13.75
N ILE A 168 -7.92 -20.00 12.58
CA ILE A 168 -6.60 -20.60 12.33
C ILE A 168 -5.45 -19.65 12.72
N THR A 169 -4.52 -20.16 13.52
CA THR A 169 -3.30 -19.48 13.96
C THR A 169 -2.15 -19.76 13.00
N LEU A 170 -1.04 -18.99 13.10
CA LEU A 170 0.15 -19.19 12.27
C LEU A 170 0.72 -20.62 12.35
N GLY A 171 0.46 -21.34 13.46
CA GLY A 171 0.87 -22.74 13.65
C GLY A 171 0.14 -23.73 12.72
N ASP A 172 -1.06 -23.38 12.26
CA ASP A 172 -1.89 -24.23 11.40
C ASP A 172 -1.49 -24.13 9.91
N LEU A 173 -0.72 -23.09 9.55
CA LEU A 173 -0.21 -22.85 8.19
C LEU A 173 1.16 -23.49 7.94
N MET A 174 1.91 -23.84 9.00
CA MET A 174 3.26 -24.37 8.88
C MET A 174 3.37 -25.74 8.17
N PRO A 175 2.47 -26.72 8.40
CA PRO A 175 2.58 -28.04 7.75
C PRO A 175 2.33 -28.01 6.24
N THR A 176 1.57 -27.02 5.75
CA THR A 176 1.26 -26.90 4.32
C THR A 176 2.38 -26.23 3.51
N LEU A 177 3.33 -25.56 4.18
CA LEU A 177 4.46 -24.90 3.55
C LEU A 177 5.72 -25.79 3.47
N THR A 178 5.86 -26.79 4.35
CA THR A 178 7.03 -27.69 4.39
C THR A 178 6.81 -28.99 3.61
N GLY A 179 5.58 -29.29 3.19
CA GLY A 179 5.27 -30.48 2.39
C GLY A 179 5.32 -31.81 3.16
N GLU A 180 5.42 -31.76 4.49
CA GLU A 180 5.30 -32.95 5.33
C GLU A 180 3.83 -33.13 5.73
N ARG A 181 3.19 -34.18 5.21
CA ARG A 181 1.90 -34.68 5.71
C ARG A 181 2.16 -35.99 6.44
N GLU A 182 1.53 -36.16 7.61
CA GLU A 182 1.18 -37.50 8.12
C GLU A 182 0.20 -38.20 7.18
#